data_AF-A0A942CQJ4-F1
#
_entry.id   AF-A0A942CQJ4-F1
#
_cell.length_a   1.000
_cell.length_b   1.000
_cell.length_c   1.000
_cell.angle_alpha   90.00
_cell.angle_beta   90.00
_cell.angle_gamma   90.00
#
_symmetry.space_group_name_H-M   'P 1'
#
loop_
_entity.id
_entity.type
_entity.pdbx_description
1 polymer ?
#
loop_
_entity_poly.entity_id
_entity_poly.type
_entity_poly.pdbx_seq_one_letter_code
_entity_poly.pdbx_strand_id
1 'polypeptide(L)'
;MSVHSTHFTIGGVLLTLGASCAAAEFLGYWLHRLLHSDKFPALSQGHLIHHFLIYGPDQAMRYDKYQDATHGRFSVGNVGLEWLAPCALIFFSIWGILYALRIPPVYVAISLLALVGWPVLMFSYLHDRMHLKDFWMARTPILKIWFCRARRLHEIHHRALNDHGRMHANFGIGFFWFDRLFRTIGRHHLPLNQAGLGVAIQRYGLLERNGRLESSTEAQIHAAVGKHA
;
A
#
# COMPACT_ATOMS: atom_id res chain seq x y z
N MET A 1 -18.16 43.08 5.14
CA MET A 1 -17.39 41.88 5.50
C MET A 1 -15.99 42.04 4.95
N SER A 2 -15.01 42.27 5.82
CA SER A 2 -13.61 42.39 5.40
C SER A 2 -13.12 41.04 4.88
N VAL A 3 -12.79 40.96 3.60
CA VAL A 3 -12.06 39.82 3.04
C VAL A 3 -10.66 39.91 3.63
N HIS A 4 -10.42 39.19 4.73
CA HIS A 4 -9.05 38.96 5.20
C HIS A 4 -8.31 38.31 4.04
N SER A 5 -7.40 39.07 3.43
CA SER A 5 -6.43 38.56 2.48
C SER A 5 -5.75 37.36 3.12
N THR A 6 -6.08 36.15 2.67
CA THR A 6 -5.35 34.96 3.09
C THR A 6 -3.97 35.10 2.50
N HIS A 7 -3.03 35.60 3.30
CA HIS A 7 -1.66 35.85 2.92
C HIS A 7 -1.03 34.53 2.45
N PHE A 8 -1.05 34.35 1.13
CA PHE A 8 -0.33 33.28 0.47
C PHE A 8 1.16 33.52 0.67
N THR A 9 1.80 32.62 1.38
CA THR A 9 3.25 32.64 1.59
C THR A 9 3.88 31.38 1.02
N ILE A 10 5.09 31.51 0.46
CA ILE A 10 5.90 30.37 -0.01
C ILE A 10 6.14 29.38 1.15
N GLY A 11 6.43 29.90 2.35
CA GLY A 11 6.60 29.07 3.55
C GLY A 11 5.35 28.25 3.88
N GLY A 12 4.15 28.86 3.82
CA GLY A 12 2.89 28.16 4.02
C GLY A 12 2.63 27.08 2.97
N VAL A 13 2.99 27.33 1.70
CA VAL A 13 2.87 26.34 0.62
C VAL A 13 3.78 25.14 0.88
N LEU A 14 5.07 25.38 1.16
CA LEU A 14 6.04 24.32 1.41
C LEU A 14 5.68 23.50 2.65
N LEU A 15 5.24 24.17 3.72
CA LEU A 15 4.79 23.50 4.94
C LEU A 15 3.54 22.65 4.68
N THR A 16 2.55 23.19 3.96
CA THR A 16 1.32 22.46 3.61
C THR A 16 1.68 21.21 2.80
N LEU A 17 2.47 21.37 1.73
CA LEU A 17 2.88 20.26 0.88
C LEU A 17 3.64 19.18 1.67
N GLY A 18 4.64 19.58 2.46
CA GLY A 18 5.44 18.64 3.26
C GLY A 18 4.61 17.92 4.32
N ALA A 19 3.73 18.64 5.02
CA ALA A 19 2.83 18.06 6.02
C ALA A 19 1.83 17.09 5.38
N SER A 20 1.27 17.42 4.22
CA SER A 20 0.34 16.54 3.49
C SER A 20 1.02 15.27 2.98
N CYS A 21 2.25 15.34 2.45
CA CYS A 21 3.02 14.15 2.08
C CYS A 21 3.35 13.28 3.30
N ALA A 22 3.76 13.89 4.42
CA ALA A 22 4.04 13.16 5.67
C ALA A 22 2.77 12.49 6.24
N ALA A 23 1.63 13.18 6.19
CA ALA A 23 0.33 12.64 6.57
C ALA A 23 -0.09 11.48 5.66
N ALA A 24 0.12 11.60 4.35
CA ALA A 24 -0.13 10.54 3.38
C ALA A 24 0.72 9.28 3.67
N GLU A 25 2.02 9.42 3.95
CA GLU A 25 2.89 8.31 4.36
C GLU A 25 2.40 7.67 5.66
N PHE A 26 2.02 8.47 6.66
CA PHE A 26 1.55 7.98 7.95
C PHE A 26 0.25 7.17 7.82
N LEU A 27 -0.73 7.74 7.12
CA LEU A 27 -2.03 7.11 6.94
C LEU A 27 -1.94 5.91 6.01
N GLY A 28 -1.13 6.00 4.95
CA GLY A 28 -0.83 4.88 4.05
C GLY A 28 -0.15 3.72 4.77
N TYR A 29 0.79 4.00 5.68
CA TYR A 29 1.41 2.97 6.53
C TYR A 29 0.37 2.22 7.39
N TRP A 30 -0.53 2.95 8.05
CA TRP A 30 -1.56 2.33 8.89
C TRP A 30 -2.61 1.59 8.07
N LEU A 31 -3.01 2.13 6.92
CA LEU A 31 -3.91 1.44 6.00
C LEU A 31 -3.27 0.15 5.48
N HIS A 32 -2.02 0.19 5.06
CA HIS A 32 -1.31 -1.01 4.62
C HIS A 32 -1.26 -2.06 5.73
N ARG A 33 -0.98 -1.65 6.97
CA ARG A 33 -1.02 -2.55 8.13
C ARG A 33 -2.44 -3.09 8.41
N LEU A 34 -3.48 -2.28 8.20
CA LEU A 34 -4.88 -2.71 8.33
C LEU A 34 -5.20 -3.82 7.33
N LEU A 35 -4.75 -3.68 6.08
CA LEU A 35 -4.93 -4.66 5.01
C LEU A 35 -4.20 -5.99 5.27
N HIS A 36 -3.20 -5.98 6.15
CA HIS A 36 -2.49 -7.18 6.62
C HIS A 36 -3.02 -7.73 7.95
N SER A 37 -4.03 -7.10 8.55
CA SER A 37 -4.47 -7.42 9.92
C SER A 37 -5.60 -8.45 9.99
N ASP A 38 -6.29 -8.70 8.89
CA ASP A 38 -7.55 -9.47 8.79
C ASP A 38 -8.71 -8.94 9.62
N LYS A 39 -8.60 -7.74 10.21
CA LYS A 39 -9.71 -7.14 10.96
C LYS A 39 -10.94 -6.92 10.09
N PHE A 40 -10.72 -6.63 8.80
CA PHE A 40 -11.74 -6.53 7.78
C PHE A 40 -11.36 -7.45 6.62
N PRO A 41 -11.88 -8.70 6.59
CA PRO A 41 -11.49 -9.69 5.59
C PRO A 41 -11.66 -9.20 4.15
N ALA A 42 -12.75 -8.49 3.85
CA ALA A 42 -13.00 -7.94 2.51
C ALA A 42 -11.92 -6.95 2.04
N LEU A 43 -11.34 -6.17 2.96
CA LEU A 43 -10.23 -5.27 2.63
C LEU A 43 -8.92 -6.05 2.49
N SER A 44 -8.70 -7.06 3.33
CA SER A 44 -7.44 -7.80 3.37
C SER A 44 -7.27 -8.71 2.15
N GLN A 45 -8.34 -9.40 1.72
CA GLN A 45 -8.29 -10.39 0.63
C GLN A 45 -7.66 -9.85 -0.66
N GLY A 46 -8.10 -8.69 -1.12
CA GLY A 46 -7.63 -8.12 -2.38
C GLY A 46 -6.14 -7.77 -2.37
N HIS A 47 -5.67 -7.21 -1.25
CA HIS A 47 -4.26 -6.94 -1.03
C HIS A 47 -3.43 -8.22 -0.88
N LEU A 48 -4.02 -9.27 -0.31
CA LEU A 48 -3.34 -10.52 -0.08
C LEU A 48 -3.22 -11.42 -1.33
N ILE A 49 -4.05 -11.19 -2.35
CA ILE A 49 -3.83 -11.76 -3.69
C ILE A 49 -2.46 -11.33 -4.22
N HIS A 50 -2.14 -10.04 -4.11
CA HIS A 50 -0.83 -9.51 -4.50
C HIS A 50 0.31 -10.24 -3.76
N HIS A 51 0.13 -10.45 -2.45
CA HIS A 51 1.14 -10.99 -1.56
C HIS A 51 1.32 -12.51 -1.56
N PHE A 52 0.29 -13.29 -1.86
CA PHE A 52 0.37 -14.76 -1.82
C PHE A 52 0.30 -15.39 -3.22
N LEU A 53 -0.48 -14.81 -4.13
CA LEU A 53 -0.77 -15.42 -5.42
C LEU A 53 0.12 -14.90 -6.55
N ILE A 54 0.54 -13.64 -6.50
CA ILE A 54 1.27 -12.99 -7.61
C ILE A 54 2.74 -12.76 -7.27
N TYR A 55 2.98 -12.24 -6.06
CA TYR A 55 4.31 -12.00 -5.51
C TYR A 55 4.44 -12.79 -4.20
N GLY A 56 4.05 -14.07 -4.27
CA GLY A 56 4.08 -15.02 -3.16
C GLY A 56 5.49 -15.28 -2.60
N PRO A 57 5.62 -15.75 -1.34
CA PRO A 57 6.93 -15.97 -0.72
C PRO A 57 7.90 -16.91 -1.45
N ASP A 58 7.37 -17.81 -2.26
CA ASP A 58 8.11 -18.78 -3.10
C ASP A 58 8.10 -18.42 -4.60
N GLN A 59 7.60 -17.23 -4.95
CA GLN A 59 7.50 -16.77 -6.33
C GLN A 59 8.60 -15.77 -6.69
N ALA A 60 8.81 -15.58 -7.99
CA ALA A 60 9.67 -14.52 -8.46
C ALA A 60 9.09 -13.16 -8.06
N MET A 61 9.90 -12.33 -7.41
CA MET A 61 9.48 -10.98 -6.97
C MET A 61 9.47 -9.97 -8.11
N ARG A 62 10.05 -10.33 -9.27
CA ARG A 62 10.32 -9.41 -10.38
C ARG A 62 10.02 -10.05 -11.73
N TYR A 63 9.23 -9.34 -12.53
CA TYR A 63 8.85 -9.75 -13.88
C TYR A 63 9.15 -8.64 -14.90
N ASP A 64 9.04 -8.95 -16.19
CA ASP A 64 9.25 -7.98 -17.26
C ASP A 64 8.04 -7.03 -17.39
N LYS A 65 6.85 -7.53 -17.02
CA LYS A 65 5.60 -6.77 -16.93
C LYS A 65 5.01 -6.91 -15.54
N TYR A 66 4.41 -5.82 -15.06
CA TYR A 66 3.71 -5.80 -13.78
C TYR A 66 2.52 -6.77 -13.84
N GLN A 67 2.33 -7.52 -12.78
CA GLN A 67 1.25 -8.49 -12.66
C GLN A 67 0.17 -7.88 -11.76
N ASP A 68 -0.99 -7.59 -12.36
CA ASP A 68 -2.04 -6.83 -11.69
C ASP A 68 -2.94 -7.73 -10.84
N ALA A 69 -3.03 -7.42 -9.55
CA ALA A 69 -3.88 -8.12 -8.59
C ALA A 69 -5.38 -7.79 -8.73
N THR A 70 -5.75 -6.78 -9.52
CA THR A 70 -7.15 -6.33 -9.66
C THR A 70 -7.87 -6.97 -10.84
N HIS A 71 -7.21 -7.82 -11.63
CA HIS A 71 -7.82 -8.38 -12.84
C HIS A 71 -9.15 -9.10 -12.52
N GLY A 72 -10.22 -8.73 -13.24
CA GLY A 72 -11.57 -9.25 -13.00
C GLY A 72 -12.33 -8.65 -11.80
N ARG A 73 -11.74 -7.68 -11.09
CA ARG A 73 -12.34 -6.96 -9.93
C ARG A 73 -12.50 -5.48 -10.23
N PHE A 74 -13.42 -4.81 -9.52
CA PHE A 74 -13.59 -3.37 -9.64
C PHE A 74 -12.33 -2.65 -9.13
N SER A 75 -11.76 -1.78 -9.97
CA SER A 75 -10.52 -1.06 -9.68
C SER A 75 -10.42 0.23 -10.51
N VAL A 76 -9.57 1.15 -10.06
CA VAL A 76 -9.15 2.33 -10.84
C VAL A 76 -7.66 2.15 -11.16
N GLY A 77 -7.34 1.87 -12.42
CA GLY A 77 -6.01 1.36 -12.77
C GLY A 77 -5.77 0.01 -12.11
N ASN A 78 -4.67 -0.11 -11.36
CA ASN A 78 -4.32 -1.31 -10.60
C ASN A 78 -4.63 -1.19 -9.10
N VAL A 79 -5.48 -0.23 -8.71
CA VAL A 79 -5.87 0.01 -7.32
C VAL A 79 -7.28 -0.54 -7.10
N GLY A 80 -7.38 -1.62 -6.32
CA GLY A 80 -8.64 -2.29 -6.01
C GLY A 80 -9.52 -1.50 -5.02
N LEU A 81 -10.80 -1.89 -4.95
CA LEU A 81 -11.78 -1.28 -4.05
C LEU A 81 -11.36 -1.31 -2.58
N GLU A 82 -10.62 -2.35 -2.16
CA GLU A 82 -10.06 -2.52 -0.83
C GLU A 82 -9.14 -1.37 -0.40
N TRP A 83 -8.52 -0.68 -1.36
CA TRP A 83 -7.72 0.52 -1.14
C TRP A 83 -8.57 1.78 -1.36
N LEU A 84 -9.37 1.82 -2.43
CA LEU A 84 -10.15 3.01 -2.80
C LEU A 84 -11.15 3.42 -1.72
N ALA A 85 -11.91 2.48 -1.16
CA ALA A 85 -12.93 2.77 -0.16
C ALA A 85 -12.36 3.40 1.12
N PRO A 86 -11.35 2.80 1.80
CA PRO A 86 -10.74 3.43 2.97
C PRO A 86 -9.98 4.71 2.64
N CYS A 87 -9.34 4.80 1.47
CA CYS A 87 -8.71 6.06 1.03
C CYS A 87 -9.72 7.19 0.85
N ALA A 88 -10.89 6.92 0.27
CA ALA A 88 -11.96 7.91 0.12
C ALA A 88 -12.46 8.38 1.50
N LEU A 89 -12.69 7.46 2.44
CA LEU A 89 -13.09 7.80 3.80
C LEU A 89 -12.05 8.70 4.50
N ILE A 90 -10.77 8.34 4.41
CA ILE A 90 -9.66 9.13 4.95
C ILE A 90 -9.61 10.52 4.29
N PHE A 91 -9.72 10.58 2.96
CA PHE A 91 -9.67 11.82 2.20
C PHE A 91 -10.79 12.79 2.59
N PHE A 92 -12.05 12.32 2.62
CA PHE A 92 -13.18 13.16 3.01
C PHE A 92 -13.12 13.56 4.50
N SER A 93 -12.58 12.70 5.36
CA SER A 93 -12.37 13.04 6.78
C SER A 93 -11.35 14.18 6.94
N ILE A 94 -10.21 14.10 6.24
CA ILE A 94 -9.20 15.17 6.28
C ILE A 94 -9.77 16.45 5.68
N TRP A 95 -10.47 16.37 4.55
CA TRP A 95 -11.14 17.54 3.96
C TRP A 95 -12.12 18.19 4.94
N GLY A 96 -12.95 17.39 5.61
CA GLY A 96 -13.88 17.88 6.64
C GLY A 96 -13.18 18.55 7.82
N ILE A 97 -12.05 18.01 8.28
CA ILE A 97 -11.22 18.62 9.33
C ILE A 97 -10.64 19.96 8.86
N LEU A 98 -10.04 20.01 7.67
CA LEU A 98 -9.48 21.24 7.10
C LEU A 98 -10.56 22.32 6.91
N TYR A 99 -11.76 21.91 6.48
CA TYR A 99 -12.91 22.78 6.35
C TYR A 99 -13.37 23.32 7.72
N ALA A 100 -13.49 22.45 8.73
CA ALA A 100 -13.88 22.82 10.09
C ALA A 100 -12.88 23.78 10.75
N LEU A 101 -11.59 23.58 10.50
CA LEU A 101 -10.50 24.47 10.95
C LEU A 101 -10.43 25.78 10.14
N ARG A 102 -11.30 25.97 9.15
CA ARG A 102 -11.35 27.15 8.28
C ARG A 102 -10.00 27.45 7.62
N ILE A 103 -9.27 26.40 7.24
CA ILE A 103 -8.00 26.54 6.53
C ILE A 103 -8.25 27.26 5.19
N PRO A 104 -7.40 28.23 4.79
CA PRO A 104 -7.58 28.94 3.53
C PRO A 104 -7.71 28.00 2.33
N PRO A 105 -8.63 28.28 1.38
CA PRO A 105 -8.93 27.37 0.27
C PRO A 105 -7.71 26.96 -0.57
N VAL A 106 -6.73 27.86 -0.74
CA VAL A 106 -5.49 27.56 -1.47
C VAL A 106 -4.68 26.45 -0.80
N TYR A 107 -4.55 26.46 0.53
CA TYR A 107 -3.83 25.43 1.27
C TYR A 107 -4.63 24.13 1.34
N VAL A 108 -5.96 24.21 1.41
CA VAL A 108 -6.83 23.03 1.26
C VAL A 108 -6.60 22.38 -0.09
N ALA A 109 -6.65 23.13 -1.19
CA ALA A 109 -6.42 22.61 -2.53
C ALA A 109 -5.05 21.94 -2.67
N ILE A 110 -3.97 22.59 -2.21
CA ILE A 110 -2.62 22.01 -2.20
C ILE A 110 -2.60 20.71 -1.39
N SER A 111 -3.19 20.71 -0.20
CA SER A 111 -3.22 19.52 0.66
C SER A 111 -3.99 18.37 0.01
N LEU A 112 -5.17 18.62 -0.57
CA LEU A 112 -5.96 17.58 -1.23
C LEU A 112 -5.24 17.02 -2.45
N LEU A 113 -4.60 17.88 -3.26
CA LEU A 113 -3.79 17.43 -4.39
C LEU A 113 -2.61 16.56 -3.92
N ALA A 114 -1.93 16.95 -2.84
CA ALA A 114 -0.84 16.16 -2.27
C ALA A 114 -1.34 14.82 -1.68
N LEU A 115 -2.49 14.81 -1.00
CA LEU A 115 -3.12 13.61 -0.42
C LEU A 115 -3.64 12.62 -1.46
N VAL A 116 -3.74 13.01 -2.74
CA VAL A 116 -4.03 12.10 -3.86
C VAL A 116 -2.74 11.78 -4.63
N GLY A 117 -2.01 12.80 -5.05
CA GLY A 117 -0.84 12.66 -5.90
C GLY A 117 0.30 11.88 -5.23
N TRP A 118 0.55 12.11 -3.94
CA TRP A 118 1.61 11.42 -3.22
C TRP A 118 1.31 9.93 -3.03
N PRO A 119 0.11 9.50 -2.58
CA PRO A 119 -0.24 8.08 -2.58
C PRO A 119 -0.17 7.41 -3.96
N VAL A 120 -0.67 8.07 -5.01
CA VAL A 120 -0.56 7.55 -6.38
C VAL A 120 0.90 7.33 -6.78
N LEU A 121 1.80 8.28 -6.46
CA LEU A 121 3.22 8.14 -6.74
C LEU A 121 3.87 7.01 -5.91
N MET A 122 3.62 6.97 -4.61
CA MET A 122 4.42 6.17 -3.67
C MET A 122 3.84 4.79 -3.40
N PHE A 123 2.52 4.67 -3.24
CA PHE A 123 1.84 3.42 -2.87
C PHE A 123 1.27 2.67 -4.07
N SER A 124 1.09 3.34 -5.22
CA SER A 124 0.69 2.69 -6.49
C SER A 124 1.88 2.63 -7.45
N TYR A 125 2.26 3.74 -8.09
CA TYR A 125 3.28 3.74 -9.15
C TYR A 125 4.60 3.14 -8.66
N LEU A 126 5.20 3.67 -7.59
CA LEU A 126 6.50 3.18 -7.12
C LEU A 126 6.43 1.73 -6.66
N HIS A 127 5.35 1.35 -5.96
CA HIS A 127 5.08 -0.02 -5.52
C HIS A 127 5.15 -1.01 -6.69
N ASP A 128 4.45 -0.73 -7.79
CA ASP A 128 4.45 -1.60 -8.97
C ASP A 128 5.83 -1.72 -9.59
N ARG A 129 6.56 -0.61 -9.64
CA ARG A 129 7.90 -0.57 -10.23
C ARG A 129 8.93 -1.32 -9.40
N MET A 130 8.69 -1.56 -8.11
CA MET A 130 9.53 -2.45 -7.30
C MET A 130 9.49 -3.90 -7.77
N HIS A 131 8.41 -4.29 -8.46
CA HIS A 131 8.19 -5.63 -9.01
C HIS A 131 8.60 -5.80 -10.48
N LEU A 132 9.25 -4.79 -11.07
CA LEU A 132 9.81 -4.88 -12.41
C LEU A 132 11.32 -5.15 -12.36
N LYS A 133 11.83 -5.92 -13.34
CA LYS A 133 13.28 -6.16 -13.49
C LYS A 133 14.01 -4.85 -13.85
N ASP A 134 13.56 -4.18 -14.92
CA ASP A 134 14.29 -3.07 -15.55
C ASP A 134 13.64 -1.70 -15.34
N PHE A 135 13.63 -1.23 -14.09
CA PHE A 135 13.14 0.12 -13.78
C PHE A 135 14.26 1.18 -13.80
N TRP A 136 13.98 2.35 -14.38
CA TRP A 136 14.98 3.40 -14.61
C TRP A 136 15.62 3.94 -13.31
N MET A 137 14.88 4.01 -12.19
CA MET A 137 15.45 4.45 -10.91
C MET A 137 16.50 3.49 -10.37
N ALA A 138 16.43 2.19 -10.71
CA ALA A 138 17.47 1.22 -10.36
C ALA A 138 18.78 1.42 -11.15
N ARG A 139 18.74 2.21 -12.23
CA ARG A 139 19.87 2.52 -13.11
C ARG A 139 20.42 3.94 -12.91
N THR A 140 19.66 4.83 -12.30
CA THR A 140 20.04 6.24 -12.12
C THR A 140 20.87 6.42 -10.85
N PRO A 141 22.13 6.88 -10.89
CA PRO A 141 23.05 6.84 -9.75
C PRO A 141 22.51 7.47 -8.46
N ILE A 142 21.86 8.64 -8.58
CA ILE A 142 21.33 9.38 -7.43
C ILE A 142 20.18 8.62 -6.76
N LEU A 143 19.27 8.04 -7.54
CA LEU A 143 18.07 7.38 -7.03
C LEU A 143 18.29 5.89 -6.73
N LYS A 144 19.29 5.26 -7.35
CA LYS A 144 19.55 3.82 -7.28
C LYS A 144 19.69 3.33 -5.84
N ILE A 145 20.46 4.04 -5.01
CA ILE A 145 20.73 3.62 -3.64
C ILE A 145 19.43 3.60 -2.83
N TRP A 146 18.64 4.67 -2.90
CA TRP A 146 17.35 4.76 -2.22
C TRP A 146 16.37 3.72 -2.76
N PHE A 147 16.18 3.67 -4.09
CA PHE A 147 15.21 2.77 -4.73
C PHE A 147 15.53 1.30 -4.46
N CYS A 148 16.78 0.87 -4.63
CA CYS A 148 17.17 -0.52 -4.38
C CYS A 148 17.00 -0.88 -2.90
N ARG A 149 17.24 0.05 -1.97
CA ARG A 149 17.01 -0.17 -0.54
C ARG A 149 15.53 -0.31 -0.23
N ALA A 150 14.69 0.60 -0.74
CA ALA A 150 13.25 0.53 -0.56
C ALA A 150 12.68 -0.76 -1.15
N ARG A 151 13.07 -1.09 -2.38
CA ARG A 151 12.72 -2.33 -3.08
C ARG A 151 13.13 -3.59 -2.31
N ARG A 152 14.31 -3.60 -1.67
CA ARG A 152 14.75 -4.73 -0.84
C ARG A 152 13.90 -4.88 0.43
N LEU A 153 13.56 -3.77 1.08
CA LEU A 153 12.70 -3.80 2.27
C LEU A 153 11.28 -4.27 1.94
N HIS A 154 10.74 -3.82 0.80
CA HIS A 154 9.48 -4.31 0.26
C HIS A 154 9.55 -5.81 -0.09
N GLU A 155 10.66 -6.29 -0.64
CA GLU A 155 10.84 -7.73 -0.88
C GLU A 155 10.83 -8.54 0.43
N ILE A 156 11.43 -8.00 1.50
CA ILE A 156 11.36 -8.62 2.83
C ILE A 156 9.92 -8.65 3.34
N HIS A 157 9.15 -7.57 3.12
CA HIS A 157 7.75 -7.48 3.51
C HIS A 157 6.93 -8.65 2.96
N HIS A 158 7.07 -8.93 1.65
CA HIS A 158 6.41 -10.05 0.96
C HIS A 158 6.72 -11.44 1.52
N ARG A 159 7.78 -11.59 2.32
CA ARG A 159 8.22 -12.89 2.87
C ARG A 159 8.13 -12.96 4.39
N ALA A 160 7.91 -11.84 5.07
CA ALA A 160 7.97 -11.73 6.53
C ALA A 160 6.67 -12.20 7.20
N LEU A 161 6.40 -13.51 7.16
CA LEU A 161 5.25 -14.14 7.82
C LEU A 161 5.56 -14.48 9.29
N ASN A 162 4.60 -14.19 10.18
CA ASN A 162 4.62 -14.71 11.56
C ASN A 162 3.89 -16.06 11.64
N ASP A 163 3.91 -16.68 12.81
CA ASP A 163 3.27 -17.99 13.06
C ASP A 163 1.74 -17.96 12.89
N HIS A 164 1.15 -16.76 12.88
CA HIS A 164 -0.27 -16.56 12.60
C HIS A 164 -0.55 -16.32 11.11
N GLY A 165 0.41 -16.53 10.22
CA GLY A 165 0.24 -16.35 8.78
C GLY A 165 -0.01 -14.90 8.34
N ARG A 166 0.45 -13.92 9.12
CA ARG A 166 0.35 -12.49 8.78
C ARG A 166 1.71 -11.90 8.47
N MET A 167 1.74 -11.01 7.49
CA MET A 167 2.93 -10.20 7.23
C MET A 167 3.07 -9.16 8.35
N HIS A 168 4.25 -9.09 8.96
CA HIS A 168 4.44 -8.33 10.20
C HIS A 168 5.59 -7.32 10.15
N ALA A 169 6.24 -7.15 9.00
CA ALA A 169 7.37 -6.24 8.84
C ALA A 169 7.26 -5.39 7.58
N ASN A 170 7.86 -4.20 7.59
CA ASN A 170 8.10 -3.34 6.43
C ASN A 170 6.83 -2.89 5.68
N PHE A 171 5.90 -2.24 6.38
CA PHE A 171 4.64 -1.74 5.78
C PHE A 171 4.82 -0.42 5.01
N GLY A 172 5.92 0.31 5.21
CA GLY A 172 6.29 1.40 4.30
C GLY A 172 6.57 0.88 2.90
N ILE A 173 6.35 1.72 1.87
CA ILE A 173 6.67 1.37 0.48
C ILE A 173 7.95 2.08 0.04
N GLY A 174 7.87 3.38 -0.27
CA GLY A 174 9.05 4.17 -0.66
C GLY A 174 9.89 4.63 0.53
N PHE A 175 9.27 4.74 1.70
CA PHE A 175 9.89 5.20 2.92
C PHE A 175 9.47 4.35 4.13
N PHE A 176 10.42 4.11 5.05
CA PHE A 176 10.27 3.17 6.18
C PHE A 176 10.47 3.87 7.53
N TRP A 177 10.15 5.16 7.62
CA TRP A 177 10.28 5.92 8.88
C TRP A 177 9.33 5.39 9.94
N PHE A 178 8.08 5.12 9.56
CA PHE A 178 7.07 4.57 10.45
C PHE A 178 7.37 3.14 10.86
N ASP A 179 7.96 2.31 10.00
CA ASP A 179 8.44 1.00 10.41
C ASP A 179 9.53 1.07 11.49
N ARG A 180 10.40 2.08 11.44
CA ARG A 180 11.39 2.31 12.50
C ARG A 180 10.71 2.78 13.78
N LEU A 181 9.79 3.74 13.68
CA LEU A 181 9.08 4.32 14.82
C LEU A 181 8.25 3.26 15.56
N PHE A 182 7.53 2.42 14.81
CA PHE A 182 6.64 1.39 15.34
C PHE A 182 7.29 0.00 15.45
N ARG A 183 8.59 -0.08 15.22
CA ARG A 183 9.41 -1.31 15.35
C ARG A 183 8.93 -2.48 14.50
N THR A 184 8.45 -2.20 13.29
CA THR A 184 8.10 -3.21 12.27
C THR A 184 9.18 -3.31 11.18
N ILE A 185 10.35 -2.71 11.35
CA ILE A 185 11.42 -2.77 10.35
C ILE A 185 12.15 -4.13 10.34
N GLY A 186 12.02 -4.88 9.25
CA GLY A 186 12.80 -6.09 8.94
C GLY A 186 13.96 -5.76 7.98
N ARG A 187 15.21 -6.00 8.39
CA ARG A 187 16.39 -5.63 7.58
C ARG A 187 17.01 -6.79 6.78
N HIS A 188 16.62 -8.01 7.10
CA HIS A 188 17.18 -9.24 6.56
C HIS A 188 16.08 -10.17 6.09
N HIS A 189 16.35 -10.94 5.05
CA HIS A 189 15.51 -12.07 4.69
C HIS A 189 15.73 -13.17 5.72
N LEU A 190 14.67 -13.51 6.44
CA LEU A 190 14.63 -14.70 7.27
C LEU A 190 14.22 -15.90 6.40
N PRO A 191 14.53 -17.13 6.83
CA PRO A 191 13.91 -18.32 6.25
C PRO A 191 12.38 -18.17 6.25
N LEU A 192 11.74 -18.68 5.20
CA LEU A 192 10.29 -18.63 5.09
C LEU A 192 9.67 -19.43 6.23
N ASN A 193 8.76 -18.80 6.98
CA ASN A 193 8.00 -19.46 8.03
C ASN A 193 6.93 -20.34 7.39
N GLN A 194 7.26 -21.62 7.17
CA GLN A 194 6.37 -22.59 6.55
C GLN A 194 5.10 -22.85 7.38
N ALA A 195 5.20 -22.84 8.72
CA ALA A 195 4.04 -22.99 9.59
C ALA A 195 3.08 -21.80 9.43
N GLY A 196 3.63 -20.57 9.45
CA GLY A 196 2.88 -19.35 9.17
C GLY A 196 2.24 -19.35 7.78
N LEU A 197 2.96 -19.80 6.76
CA LEU A 197 2.42 -19.93 5.41
C LEU A 197 1.24 -20.91 5.36
N GLY A 198 1.33 -22.07 6.02
CA GLY A 198 0.22 -23.02 6.12
C GLY A 198 -1.03 -22.41 6.76
N VAL A 199 -0.85 -21.60 7.82
CA VAL A 199 -1.95 -20.85 8.45
C VAL A 199 -2.57 -19.84 7.50
N ALA A 200 -1.75 -19.13 6.72
CA ALA A 200 -2.24 -18.17 5.72
C ALA A 200 -3.04 -18.86 4.61
N ILE A 201 -2.52 -19.97 4.09
CA ILE A 201 -3.18 -20.78 3.06
C ILE A 201 -4.58 -21.20 3.51
N GLN A 202 -4.70 -21.73 4.73
CA GLN A 202 -6.00 -22.11 5.30
C GLN A 202 -6.92 -20.91 5.50
N ARG A 203 -6.40 -19.79 6.04
CA ARG A 203 -7.20 -18.59 6.33
C ARG A 203 -7.81 -17.98 5.09
N TYR A 204 -7.05 -17.90 4.00
CA TYR A 204 -7.49 -17.24 2.78
C TYR A 204 -8.03 -18.22 1.73
N GLY A 205 -8.19 -19.49 2.09
CA GLY A 205 -8.68 -20.52 1.17
C GLY A 205 -7.80 -20.66 -0.06
N LEU A 206 -6.48 -20.60 0.11
CA LEU A 206 -5.53 -20.83 -0.99
C LEU A 206 -5.35 -22.33 -1.20
N LEU A 207 -5.19 -22.76 -2.44
CA LEU A 207 -4.92 -24.13 -2.82
C LEU A 207 -3.55 -24.18 -3.50
N GLU A 208 -2.72 -25.15 -3.15
CA GLU A 208 -1.50 -25.41 -3.89
C GLU A 208 -1.79 -26.34 -5.06
N ARG A 209 -1.51 -25.88 -6.28
CA ARG A 209 -1.66 -26.66 -7.51
C ARG A 209 -0.40 -26.52 -8.35
N ASN A 210 0.23 -27.64 -8.68
CA ASN A 210 1.48 -27.69 -9.48
C ASN A 210 2.61 -26.80 -8.91
N GLY A 211 2.73 -26.71 -7.57
CA GLY A 211 3.74 -25.88 -6.90
C GLY A 211 3.46 -24.37 -6.94
N ARG A 212 2.22 -23.97 -7.22
CA ARG A 212 1.76 -22.57 -7.15
C ARG A 212 0.52 -22.46 -6.30
N LEU A 213 0.40 -21.36 -5.56
CA LEU A 213 -0.82 -21.02 -4.84
C LEU A 213 -1.85 -20.44 -5.82
N GLU A 214 -3.08 -20.94 -5.72
CA GLU A 214 -4.27 -20.47 -6.43
C GLU A 214 -5.37 -20.16 -5.41
N SER A 215 -6.32 -19.28 -5.70
CA SER A 215 -7.51 -19.11 -4.83
C SER A 215 -8.45 -20.29 -5.01
N SER A 216 -9.04 -20.83 -3.94
CA SER A 216 -10.15 -21.77 -4.08
C SER A 216 -11.34 -21.12 -4.79
N THR A 217 -12.10 -21.91 -5.54
CA THR A 217 -13.29 -21.47 -6.28
C THR A 217 -14.35 -20.82 -5.37
N GLU A 218 -14.42 -21.19 -4.09
CA GLU A 218 -15.30 -20.55 -3.09
C GLU A 218 -14.83 -19.14 -2.68
N ALA A 219 -13.51 -18.89 -2.59
CA ALA A 219 -12.99 -17.55 -2.33
C ALA A 219 -13.29 -16.59 -3.51
N GLN A 220 -13.30 -17.11 -4.75
CA GLN A 220 -13.75 -16.37 -5.93
C GLN A 220 -15.26 -16.08 -5.89
N ILE A 221 -16.07 -17.02 -5.38
CA ILE A 221 -17.52 -16.84 -5.21
C ILE A 221 -17.81 -15.80 -4.12
N HIS A 222 -17.13 -15.80 -2.98
CA HIS A 222 -17.34 -14.74 -1.96
C HIS A 222 -16.91 -13.35 -2.44
N ALA A 223 -15.85 -13.26 -3.25
CA ALA A 223 -15.48 -12.01 -3.94
C ALA A 223 -16.51 -11.57 -4.99
N ALA A 224 -17.26 -12.51 -5.57
CA ALA A 224 -18.35 -12.25 -6.51
C ALA A 224 -19.71 -11.98 -5.84
N VAL A 225 -19.99 -12.57 -4.67
CA VAL A 225 -21.26 -12.44 -3.93
C VAL A 225 -21.39 -11.07 -3.25
N GLY A 226 -20.28 -10.34 -3.07
CA GLY A 226 -20.31 -8.90 -2.76
C GLY A 226 -20.89 -8.01 -3.88
N LYS A 227 -21.37 -8.57 -4.99
CA LYS A 227 -22.04 -7.84 -6.09
C LYS A 227 -23.56 -7.73 -5.96
N HIS A 228 -24.19 -8.29 -4.92
CA HIS A 228 -25.65 -8.27 -4.77
C HIS A 228 -26.18 -7.95 -3.36
N ALA A 229 -25.48 -7.13 -2.59
CA ALA A 229 -26.02 -6.53 -1.36
C ALA A 229 -26.00 -5.01 -1.46
#